data_AF-A0A5C7JPX9-F1
#
_entry.id   AF-A0A5C7JPX9-F1
#
_cell.length_a   1.000
_cell.length_b   1.000
_cell.length_c   1.000
_cell.angle_alpha   90.00
_cell.angle_beta   90.00
_cell.angle_gamma   90.00
#
_symmetry.space_group_name_H-M   'P 1'
#
loop_
_entity.id
_entity.type
_entity.pdbx_description
1 polymer ?
#
loop_
_entity_poly.entity_id
_entity_poly.type
_entity_poly.pdbx_seq_one_letter_code
_entity_poly.pdbx_strand_id
1 'polypeptide(L)'
;MDKARIYVKSLILSQLLIDANDDLEGTPFYDTRLKTDVKRLEKTLIKAINKQFMVIYNQNPELMHNIMRKVENLIAKLSSCQIDDLTMLETVLDNYLKDPEWFLNNVDPEFIPLRK
;
A
#
# COMPACT_ATOMS: atom_id res chain seq x y z
N MET A 1 9.40 -13.09 -10.76
CA MET A 1 9.21 -11.70 -10.29
C MET A 1 7.76 -11.33 -10.46
N ASP A 2 7.07 -11.15 -9.34
CA ASP A 2 5.62 -11.07 -9.31
C ASP A 2 5.14 -9.71 -9.84
N LYS A 3 4.51 -9.69 -11.02
CA LYS A 3 4.05 -8.45 -11.68
C LYS A 3 3.11 -7.64 -10.77
N ALA A 4 2.42 -8.33 -9.86
CA ALA A 4 1.60 -7.75 -8.80
C ALA A 4 2.35 -6.74 -7.91
N ARG A 5 3.61 -7.00 -7.55
CA ARG A 5 4.42 -6.08 -6.70
C ARG A 5 4.70 -4.75 -7.38
N ILE A 6 4.83 -4.74 -8.71
CA ILE A 6 5.05 -3.50 -9.49
C ILE A 6 3.81 -2.61 -9.41
N TYR A 7 2.61 -3.18 -9.43
CA TYR A 7 1.36 -2.42 -9.34
C TYR A 7 1.09 -1.86 -7.94
N VAL A 8 1.45 -2.60 -6.88
CA VAL A 8 1.36 -2.09 -5.50
C VAL A 8 2.23 -0.85 -5.32
N LYS A 9 3.46 -0.85 -5.83
CA LYS A 9 4.33 0.34 -5.80
C LYS A 9 3.68 1.55 -6.47
N SER A 10 3.05 1.36 -7.62
CA SER A 10 2.33 2.44 -8.32
C SER A 10 1.11 2.95 -7.53
N LEU A 11 0.41 2.07 -6.80
CA LEU A 11 -0.71 2.43 -5.93
C LEU A 11 -0.25 3.28 -4.74
N ILE A 12 0.86 2.88 -4.11
CA ILE A 12 1.50 3.64 -3.01
C ILE A 12 1.82 5.07 -3.48
N LEU A 13 2.49 5.20 -4.62
CA LEU A 13 2.88 6.49 -5.17
C LEU A 13 1.67 7.36 -5.54
N SER A 14 0.59 6.78 -6.05
CA SER A 14 -0.64 7.55 -6.31
C SER A 14 -1.28 8.08 -5.03
N GLN A 15 -1.30 7.31 -3.94
CA GLN A 15 -1.89 7.77 -2.69
C GLN A 15 -1.04 8.87 -2.05
N LEU A 16 0.29 8.69 -1.99
CA LEU A 16 1.23 9.70 -1.48
C LEU A 16 1.09 11.04 -2.24
N LEU A 17 0.86 10.97 -3.55
CA LEU A 17 0.67 12.16 -4.38
C LEU A 17 -0.67 12.86 -4.13
N ILE A 18 -1.74 12.12 -3.81
CA ILE A 18 -3.02 12.71 -3.40
C ILE A 18 -2.85 13.40 -2.06
N ASP A 19 -2.23 12.72 -1.08
CA ASP A 19 -2.06 13.25 0.27
C ASP A 19 -1.21 14.53 0.25
N ALA A 20 -0.08 14.51 -0.45
CA ALA A 20 0.77 15.70 -0.62
C ALA A 20 0.06 16.86 -1.35
N ASN A 21 -0.87 16.56 -2.26
CA ASN A 21 -1.67 17.60 -2.90
C ASN A 21 -2.78 18.12 -1.98
N ASP A 22 -3.38 17.28 -1.16
CA ASP A 22 -4.40 17.68 -0.17
C ASP A 22 -3.78 18.56 0.94
N ASP A 23 -2.54 18.31 1.34
CA ASP A 23 -1.78 19.19 2.25
C ASP A 23 -1.54 20.60 1.70
N LEU A 24 -1.64 20.79 0.37
CA LEU A 24 -1.52 22.08 -0.28
C LEU A 24 -2.85 22.84 -0.33
N GLU A 25 -3.97 22.27 0.14
CA GLU A 25 -5.29 22.90 0.08
C GLU A 25 -5.28 24.31 0.72
N GLY A 26 -5.88 25.27 0.02
CA GLY A 26 -5.84 26.68 0.41
C GLY A 26 -4.56 27.44 0.00
N THR A 27 -3.57 26.76 -0.57
CA THR A 27 -2.38 27.40 -1.18
C THR A 27 -2.53 27.55 -2.70
N PRO A 28 -1.72 28.42 -3.35
CA PRO A 28 -1.71 28.53 -4.82
C PRO A 28 -1.19 27.27 -5.54
N PHE A 29 -0.59 26.33 -4.80
CA PHE A 29 0.00 25.10 -5.34
C PHE A 29 -0.97 23.92 -5.34
N TYR A 30 -2.15 24.05 -4.74
CA TYR A 30 -3.19 23.03 -4.79
C TYR A 30 -3.74 22.85 -6.21
N ASP A 31 -3.77 21.61 -6.71
CA ASP A 31 -4.37 21.30 -8.00
C ASP A 31 -5.48 20.24 -7.89
N THR A 32 -6.72 20.69 -8.07
CA THR A 32 -7.90 19.81 -8.11
C THR A 32 -7.91 18.87 -9.31
N ARG A 33 -7.23 19.23 -10.40
CA ARG A 33 -7.08 18.37 -11.60
C ARG A 33 -6.13 17.23 -11.30
N LEU A 34 -5.00 17.51 -10.64
CA LEU A 34 -4.06 16.49 -10.18
C LEU A 34 -4.79 15.43 -9.34
N LYS A 35 -5.57 15.84 -8.34
CA LYS A 35 -6.38 14.93 -7.53
C LYS A 35 -7.32 14.06 -8.36
N THR A 36 -7.98 14.64 -9.37
CA THR A 36 -8.91 13.93 -10.24
C THR A 36 -8.20 12.90 -11.12
N ASP A 37 -7.07 13.27 -11.70
CA ASP A 37 -6.28 12.39 -12.57
C ASP A 37 -5.64 11.24 -11.81
N VAL A 38 -5.11 11.51 -10.61
CA VAL A 38 -4.50 10.48 -9.77
C VAL A 38 -5.56 9.48 -9.28
N LYS A 39 -6.77 9.93 -8.90
CA LYS A 39 -7.89 9.03 -8.58
C LYS A 39 -8.33 8.15 -9.77
N ARG A 40 -8.23 8.65 -11.00
CA ARG A 40 -8.51 7.86 -12.21
C ARG A 40 -7.43 6.82 -12.47
N LEU A 41 -6.16 7.20 -12.27
CA LEU A 41 -5.02 6.28 -12.32
C LEU A 41 -5.17 5.16 -11.29
N GLU A 42 -5.48 5.50 -10.04
CA GLU A 42 -5.67 4.55 -8.94
C GLU A 42 -6.73 3.49 -9.28
N LYS A 43 -7.91 3.91 -9.76
CA LYS A 43 -8.96 3.00 -10.25
C LYS A 43 -8.48 2.06 -11.37
N THR A 44 -7.59 2.53 -12.23
CA THR A 44 -7.02 1.74 -13.32
C THR A 44 -6.03 0.71 -12.80
N LEU A 45 -5.18 1.10 -11.85
CA LEU A 45 -4.23 0.22 -11.17
C LEU A 45 -4.96 -0.88 -10.38
N ILE A 46 -6.01 -0.54 -9.64
CA ILE A 46 -6.84 -1.50 -8.89
C ILE A 46 -7.48 -2.53 -9.85
N LYS A 47 -8.02 -2.10 -10.99
CA LYS A 47 -8.57 -3.02 -12.01
C LYS A 47 -7.51 -3.95 -12.59
N ALA A 48 -6.29 -3.46 -12.80
CA ALA A 48 -5.18 -4.27 -13.30
C ALA A 48 -4.73 -5.32 -12.27
N ILE A 49 -4.67 -4.95 -10.98
CA ILE A 49 -4.39 -5.85 -9.85
C ILE A 49 -5.47 -6.93 -9.76
N ASN A 50 -6.75 -6.57 -9.87
CA ASN A 50 -7.87 -7.52 -9.82
C ASN A 50 -7.72 -8.66 -10.86
N LYS A 51 -7.22 -8.39 -12.07
CA LYS A 51 -6.98 -9.46 -13.06
C LYS A 51 -5.91 -10.48 -12.62
N GLN A 52 -4.93 -10.09 -11.81
CA GLN A 52 -3.91 -11.00 -11.27
C GLN A 52 -4.31 -11.64 -9.93
N PHE A 53 -5.15 -10.97 -9.14
CA PHE A 53 -5.64 -11.44 -7.83
C PHE A 53 -6.98 -12.19 -7.87
N MET A 54 -7.56 -12.41 -9.06
CA MET A 54 -8.88 -13.03 -9.28
C MET A 54 -9.07 -14.42 -8.64
N VAL A 55 -7.99 -15.12 -8.26
CA VAL A 55 -8.08 -16.41 -7.54
C VAL A 55 -8.59 -16.22 -6.10
N ILE A 56 -8.18 -15.15 -5.41
CA ILE A 56 -8.67 -14.80 -4.05
C ILE A 56 -9.99 -14.01 -4.14
N TYR A 57 -10.11 -13.16 -5.16
CA TYR A 57 -11.26 -12.27 -5.41
C TYR A 57 -12.61 -12.99 -5.44
N ASN A 58 -12.66 -14.17 -6.06
CA ASN A 58 -13.90 -14.95 -6.18
C ASN A 58 -14.27 -15.72 -4.90
N GLN A 59 -13.37 -15.78 -3.91
CA GLN A 59 -13.59 -16.55 -2.68
C GLN A 59 -13.92 -15.69 -1.47
N ASN A 60 -13.42 -14.44 -1.37
CA ASN A 60 -13.73 -13.56 -0.24
C ASN A 60 -13.53 -12.05 -0.53
N PRO A 61 -14.58 -11.32 -0.93
CA PRO A 61 -14.54 -9.86 -1.20
C PRO A 61 -14.19 -9.01 0.03
N GLU A 62 -14.61 -9.43 1.21
CA GLU A 62 -14.40 -8.70 2.48
C GLU A 62 -12.92 -8.74 2.90
N LEU A 63 -12.27 -9.88 2.69
CA LEU A 63 -10.83 -10.03 2.88
C LEU A 63 -10.04 -9.04 2.00
N MET A 64 -10.48 -8.83 0.76
CA MET A 64 -9.79 -7.90 -0.16
C MET A 64 -9.96 -6.44 0.28
N HIS A 65 -11.16 -6.03 0.69
CA HIS A 65 -11.37 -4.69 1.23
C HIS A 65 -10.49 -4.44 2.47
N ASN A 66 -10.36 -5.45 3.34
CA ASN A 66 -9.47 -5.39 4.50
C ASN A 66 -7.99 -5.29 4.11
N ILE A 67 -7.53 -6.04 3.12
CA ILE A 67 -6.14 -5.96 2.62
C ILE A 67 -5.85 -4.58 2.02
N MET A 68 -6.74 -4.05 1.18
CA MET A 68 -6.58 -2.70 0.59
C MET A 68 -6.47 -1.63 1.67
N ARG A 69 -7.38 -1.66 2.66
CA ARG A 69 -7.36 -0.74 3.80
C ARG A 69 -6.06 -0.85 4.61
N LYS A 70 -5.52 -2.06 4.80
CA LYS A 70 -4.24 -2.26 5.50
C LYS A 70 -3.06 -1.73 4.69
N VAL A 71 -3.08 -1.85 3.36
CA VAL A 71 -2.07 -1.25 2.47
C VAL A 71 -2.14 0.28 2.52
N GLU A 72 -3.33 0.87 2.40
CA GLU A 72 -3.56 2.31 2.56
C GLU A 72 -3.04 2.82 3.91
N ASN A 73 -3.37 2.13 5.00
CA ASN A 73 -2.88 2.48 6.34
C ASN A 73 -1.36 2.35 6.47
N LEU A 74 -0.73 1.37 5.79
CA LEU A 74 0.72 1.24 5.79
C LEU A 74 1.37 2.42 5.05
N ILE A 75 0.79 2.84 3.92
CA ILE A 75 1.26 3.99 3.15
C ILE A 75 1.18 5.28 3.98
N ALA A 76 0.04 5.53 4.63
CA ALA A 76 -0.15 6.69 5.49
C ALA A 76 0.83 6.73 6.67
N LYS A 77 1.22 5.56 7.20
CA LYS A 77 2.27 5.48 8.24
C LYS A 77 3.65 5.79 7.67
N LEU A 78 3.99 5.22 6.52
CA LEU A 78 5.27 5.49 5.86
C LEU A 78 5.40 6.97 5.45
N SER A 79 4.31 7.59 4.99
CA SER A 79 4.30 8.99 4.55
C SER A 79 4.49 10.00 5.69
N SER A 80 4.17 9.61 6.93
CA SER A 80 4.27 10.46 8.11
C SER A 80 5.60 10.30 8.87
N CYS A 81 6.46 9.37 8.45
CA CYS A 81 7.76 9.12 9.08
C CYS A 81 8.84 10.16 8.71
N GLN A 82 9.82 10.36 9.59
CA GLN A 82 11.04 11.08 9.23
C GLN A 82 11.94 10.23 8.33
N ILE A 83 12.89 10.87 7.63
CA ILE A 83 13.75 10.19 6.65
C ILE A 83 14.61 9.10 7.31
N ASP A 84 15.10 9.34 8.51
CA ASP A 84 15.86 8.38 9.31
C ASP A 84 14.97 7.22 9.81
N ASP A 85 13.73 7.49 10.21
CA ASP A 85 12.75 6.43 10.56
C ASP A 85 12.52 5.47 9.38
N LEU A 86 12.48 5.99 8.14
CA LEU A 86 12.30 5.15 6.94
C LEU A 86 13.44 4.15 6.74
N THR A 87 14.68 4.53 7.06
CA THR A 87 15.84 3.61 6.98
C THR A 87 15.78 2.50 8.03
N MET A 88 15.26 2.82 9.22
CA MET A 88 15.02 1.83 10.27
C MET A 88 13.89 0.87 9.87
N LEU A 89 12.81 1.38 9.28
CA LEU A 89 11.70 0.57 8.79
C LEU A 89 12.10 -0.35 7.63
N GLU A 90 12.99 0.08 6.73
CA GLU A 90 13.59 -0.78 5.71
C GLU A 90 14.32 -1.97 6.35
N THR A 91 15.12 -1.72 7.40
CA THR A 91 15.84 -2.78 8.13
C THR A 91 14.87 -3.78 8.79
N VAL A 92 13.76 -3.30 9.36
CA VAL A 92 12.71 -4.17 9.92
C VAL A 92 12.05 -5.00 8.82
N LEU A 93 11.78 -4.40 7.66
CA LEU A 93 11.22 -5.09 6.50
C LEU A 93 12.16 -6.19 5.99
N ASP A 94 13.45 -5.90 5.89
CA ASP A 94 14.47 -6.86 5.48
C ASP A 94 14.56 -8.05 6.42
N ASN A 95 14.52 -7.79 7.74
CA ASN A 95 14.49 -8.85 8.74
C ASN A 95 13.23 -9.70 8.64
N TYR A 96 12.06 -9.10 8.40
CA TYR A 96 10.82 -9.83 8.16
C TYR A 96 10.88 -10.70 6.90
N LEU A 97 11.44 -10.17 5.81
CA LEU A 97 11.57 -10.90 4.56
C LEU A 97 12.57 -12.07 4.66
N LYS A 98 13.57 -11.94 5.54
CA LYS A 98 14.58 -12.97 5.81
C LYS A 98 14.06 -14.10 6.70
N ASP A 99 13.29 -13.78 7.73
CA ASP A 99 12.73 -14.77 8.66
C ASP A 99 11.28 -14.43 9.04
N PRO A 100 10.30 -14.77 8.18
CA PRO A 100 8.89 -14.49 8.47
C PRO A 100 8.35 -15.27 9.67
N GLU A 101 8.88 -16.47 9.97
CA GLU A 101 8.41 -17.32 11.07
C GLU A 101 8.74 -16.70 12.43
N TRP A 102 9.92 -16.09 12.57
CA TRP A 102 10.24 -15.35 13.79
C TRP A 102 9.19 -14.28 14.09
N PHE A 103 8.74 -13.54 13.08
CA PHE A 103 7.71 -12.51 13.28
C PHE A 103 6.35 -13.11 13.65
N LEU A 104 5.94 -14.22 13.03
CA LEU A 104 4.68 -14.89 13.37
C LEU A 104 4.66 -15.42 14.81
N ASN A 105 5.82 -15.82 15.33
CA ASN A 105 5.96 -16.37 16.68
C ASN A 105 6.18 -15.30 17.76
N ASN A 106 6.66 -14.11 17.39
CA ASN A 106 7.07 -13.07 18.35
C ASN A 106 6.26 -11.77 18.25
N VAL A 107 5.52 -11.57 17.16
CA VAL A 107 4.66 -10.40 16.94
C VAL A 107 3.26 -10.92 16.72
N ASP A 108 2.33 -10.67 17.66
CA ASP A 108 0.93 -11.09 17.58
C ASP A 108 0.26 -10.45 16.34
N PRO A 109 0.12 -11.16 15.21
CA PRO A 109 -0.30 -10.54 13.97
C PRO A 109 -1.81 -10.64 13.84
N GLU A 110 -2.48 -9.52 13.63
CA GLU A 110 -3.93 -9.48 13.30
C GLU A 110 -4.27 -10.28 12.02
N PHE A 111 -3.28 -10.65 11.20
CA PHE A 111 -3.46 -11.44 9.99
C PHE A 111 -2.25 -12.35 9.72
N ILE A 112 -2.53 -13.62 9.40
CA ILE A 112 -1.51 -14.58 8.97
C ILE A 112 -1.48 -14.61 7.43
N PRO A 113 -0.34 -14.30 6.79
CA PRO A 113 -0.22 -14.37 5.35
C PRO A 113 -0.55 -15.77 4.82
N LEU A 114 -1.42 -15.85 3.82
CA LEU A 114 -1.71 -17.09 3.07
C LEU A 114 -0.53 -17.42 2.15
N ARG A 115 0.64 -17.74 2.69
CA ARG A 115 1.75 -18.27 1.89
C ARG A 115 1.67 -19.80 1.92
N LYS A 116 1.67 -20.42 0.74
CA LYS A 116 2.07 -21.81 0.54
C LYS A 116 3.56 -21.85 0.24
#